data_AF-A0A975DJ82-F1
#
_entry.id   AF-A0A975DJ82-F1
#
_cell.length_a   1.000
_cell.length_b   1.000
_cell.length_c   1.000
_cell.angle_alpha   90.00
_cell.angle_beta   90.00
_cell.angle_gamma   90.00
#
_symmetry.space_group_name_H-M   'P 1'
#
loop_
_entity.id
_entity.type
_entity.pdbx_description
1 polymer ?
#
loop_
_entity_poly.entity_id
_entity_poly.type
_entity_poly.pdbx_seq_one_letter_code
_entity_poly.pdbx_strand_id
1 'polypeptide(L)'
;MQTPEEYEITLRVNALVKGLKKRRGYTKKDISQKLGIGLTTFNDYLNGVSSFKLGTLIKFASLCKLTLPDILDDTLEAKKLYSEDLADRANTGKNTLDFLAFILLVPAATNAHNTQYLFCFLHILLIFFARKDLNSMTMSLVFLVTYVIADLIFYPIDIYIFPNFNSLIQNAVAFGACIVVDILLIVLLKNRTLLSLWFSKGNNKRVLEKNFIEGPIYAVAIGFLLVDGVAFVENLIRNLEYLGFDESFAKYFWKITYVYDYFEYLKSGLMASVVILLFIGTRIRQQPPNFALT
;
A
#
# COMPACT_ATOMS: atom_id res chain seq x y z
N MET A 1 -13.26 -20.50 32.48
CA MET A 1 -13.92 -19.45 31.66
C MET A 1 -13.99 -18.21 32.52
N GLN A 2 -13.53 -17.06 32.03
CA GLN A 2 -13.55 -15.81 32.78
C GLN A 2 -14.98 -15.26 32.91
N THR A 3 -15.27 -14.58 34.01
CA THR A 3 -16.49 -13.76 34.11
C THR A 3 -16.38 -12.50 33.24
N PRO A 4 -17.48 -11.82 32.87
CA PRO A 4 -17.43 -10.56 32.13
C PRO A 4 -16.53 -9.50 32.79
N GLU A 5 -16.54 -9.43 34.12
CA GLU A 5 -15.70 -8.52 34.92
C GLU A 5 -14.21 -8.90 34.83
N GLU A 6 -13.88 -10.18 34.92
CA GLU A 6 -12.50 -10.67 34.77
C GLU A 6 -11.94 -10.45 33.35
N TYR A 7 -12.83 -10.51 32.34
CA TYR A 7 -12.49 -10.19 30.97
C TYR A 7 -12.17 -8.70 30.80
N GLU A 8 -12.93 -7.81 31.44
CA GLU A 8 -12.66 -6.38 31.42
C GLU A 8 -11.30 -6.05 32.07
N ILE A 9 -10.98 -6.68 33.19
CA ILE A 9 -9.65 -6.57 33.82
C ILE A 9 -8.56 -7.03 32.85
N THR A 10 -8.80 -8.12 32.13
CA THR A 10 -7.86 -8.65 31.12
C THR A 10 -7.61 -7.65 29.98
N LEU A 11 -8.65 -6.95 29.50
CA LEU A 11 -8.51 -5.90 28.50
C LEU A 11 -7.68 -4.71 29.01
N ARG A 12 -7.92 -4.28 30.25
CA ARG A 12 -7.18 -3.18 30.89
C ARG A 12 -5.71 -3.54 31.09
N VAL A 13 -5.42 -4.74 31.59
CA VAL A 13 -4.04 -5.24 31.74
C VAL A 13 -3.34 -5.32 30.38
N ASN A 14 -4.02 -5.80 29.34
CA ASN A 14 -3.47 -5.82 27.98
C ASN A 14 -3.02 -4.44 27.49
N ALA A 15 -3.78 -3.40 27.81
CA ALA A 15 -3.41 -2.04 27.45
C ALA A 15 -2.22 -1.51 28.28
N LEU A 16 -2.20 -1.77 29.59
CA LEU A 16 -1.08 -1.42 30.46
C LEU A 16 0.23 -2.10 30.00
N VAL A 17 0.16 -3.36 29.55
CA VAL A 17 1.30 -4.08 28.95
C VAL A 17 1.82 -3.36 27.70
N LYS A 18 0.93 -2.86 26.84
CA LYS A 18 1.32 -2.06 25.66
C LYS A 18 1.99 -0.74 26.08
N GLY A 19 1.47 -0.07 27.10
CA GLY A 19 2.05 1.15 27.66
C GLY A 19 3.45 0.93 28.25
N LEU A 20 3.65 -0.15 29.01
CA LEU A 20 4.96 -0.53 29.56
C LEU A 20 5.98 -0.82 28.47
N LYS A 21 5.57 -1.50 27.38
CA LYS A 21 6.43 -1.74 26.23
C LYS A 21 6.87 -0.42 25.59
N LYS A 22 5.95 0.54 25.39
CA LYS A 22 6.23 1.81 24.73
C LYS A 22 7.11 2.74 25.58
N ARG A 23 6.80 2.89 26.88
CA ARG A 23 7.49 3.85 27.78
C ARG A 23 8.78 3.31 28.39
N ARG A 24 8.86 2.00 28.64
CA ARG A 24 9.98 1.37 29.37
C ARG A 24 10.69 0.27 28.58
N GLY A 25 10.30 0.02 27.33
CA GLY A 25 10.92 -0.98 26.47
C GLY A 25 10.69 -2.43 26.89
N TYR A 26 9.74 -2.69 27.80
CA TYR A 26 9.54 -4.04 28.34
C TYR A 26 8.88 -4.97 27.32
N THR A 27 9.47 -6.15 27.14
CA THR A 27 8.85 -7.25 26.40
C THR A 27 7.91 -8.04 27.30
N LYS A 28 7.01 -8.84 26.70
CA LYS A 28 6.17 -9.77 27.47
C LYS A 28 7.00 -10.71 28.35
N LYS A 29 8.20 -11.09 27.89
CA LYS A 29 9.14 -11.92 28.63
C LYS A 29 9.64 -11.20 29.88
N ASP A 30 10.07 -9.95 29.75
CA ASP A 30 10.54 -9.13 30.89
C ASP A 30 9.44 -8.92 31.93
N ILE A 31 8.20 -8.67 31.46
CA ILE A 31 7.04 -8.51 32.32
C ILE A 31 6.75 -9.82 33.07
N SER A 32 6.67 -10.94 32.36
CA SER A 32 6.42 -12.26 32.98
C SER A 32 7.48 -12.62 34.03
N GLN A 33 8.75 -12.33 33.75
CA GLN A 33 9.86 -12.56 34.67
C GLN A 33 9.75 -11.69 35.92
N LYS A 34 9.40 -10.41 35.78
CA LYS A 34 9.20 -9.48 36.92
C LYS A 34 7.96 -9.82 37.75
N LEU A 35 6.95 -10.43 37.14
CA LEU A 35 5.78 -10.94 37.85
C LEU A 35 6.05 -12.27 38.56
N GLY A 36 7.15 -12.95 38.23
CA GLY A 36 7.50 -14.28 38.75
C GLY A 36 6.58 -15.38 38.23
N ILE A 37 6.09 -15.24 36.99
CA ILE A 37 5.24 -16.23 36.32
C ILE A 37 5.85 -16.65 34.98
N GLY A 38 5.47 -17.84 34.49
CA GLY A 38 5.87 -18.30 33.17
C GLY A 38 5.27 -17.45 32.04
N LEU A 39 5.98 -17.33 30.92
CA LEU A 39 5.50 -16.58 29.74
C LEU A 39 4.19 -17.17 29.18
N THR A 40 4.04 -18.49 29.21
CA THR A 40 2.82 -19.18 28.79
C THR A 40 1.63 -18.77 29.65
N THR A 41 1.78 -18.85 30.98
CA THR A 41 0.76 -18.41 31.95
C THR A 41 0.39 -16.94 31.77
N PHE A 42 1.38 -16.09 31.48
CA PHE A 42 1.14 -14.68 31.20
C PHE A 42 0.33 -14.49 29.92
N ASN A 43 0.61 -15.25 28.86
CA ASN A 43 -0.20 -15.23 27.64
C ASN A 43 -1.61 -15.78 27.88
N ASP A 44 -1.76 -16.84 28.68
CA ASP A 44 -3.07 -17.41 29.02
C ASP A 44 -3.95 -16.38 29.76
N TYR A 45 -3.35 -15.57 30.63
CA TYR A 45 -4.05 -14.45 31.24
C TYR A 45 -4.44 -13.37 30.23
N LEU A 46 -3.51 -12.94 29.37
CA LEU A 46 -3.78 -11.89 28.38
C LEU A 46 -4.79 -12.31 27.30
N ASN A 47 -4.90 -13.60 27.03
CA ASN A 47 -5.81 -14.16 26.03
C ASN A 47 -7.18 -14.53 26.63
N GLY A 48 -7.40 -14.31 27.92
CA GLY A 48 -8.66 -14.63 28.59
C GLY A 48 -8.89 -16.13 28.84
N VAL A 49 -7.86 -16.96 28.66
CA VAL A 49 -7.92 -18.42 28.90
C VAL A 49 -8.01 -18.70 30.40
N SER A 50 -7.36 -17.87 31.22
CA SER A 50 -7.39 -17.96 32.68
C SER A 50 -7.49 -16.58 33.33
N SER A 51 -8.10 -16.50 34.50
CA SER A 51 -8.27 -15.25 35.26
C SER A 51 -6.99 -14.87 36.00
N PHE A 52 -6.67 -13.57 36.05
CA PHE A 52 -5.50 -13.12 36.77
C PHE A 52 -5.62 -13.39 38.28
N LYS A 53 -4.61 -14.05 38.85
CA LYS A 53 -4.50 -14.17 40.31
C LYS A 53 -4.28 -12.79 40.93
N LEU A 54 -4.96 -12.53 42.05
CA LEU A 54 -4.86 -11.26 42.80
C LEU A 54 -3.40 -10.86 43.11
N GLY A 55 -2.58 -11.81 43.57
CA GLY A 55 -1.16 -11.56 43.84
C GLY A 55 -0.34 -11.18 42.59
N THR A 56 -0.74 -11.67 41.41
CA THR A 56 -0.13 -11.27 40.14
C THR A 56 -0.56 -9.86 39.73
N LEU A 57 -1.84 -9.51 39.92
CA LEU A 57 -2.34 -8.15 39.66
C LEU A 57 -1.67 -7.11 40.56
N ILE A 58 -1.46 -7.40 41.84
CA ILE A 58 -0.76 -6.49 42.77
C ILE A 58 0.68 -6.26 42.31
N LYS A 59 1.40 -7.31 41.93
CA LYS A 59 2.75 -7.20 41.36
C LYS A 59 2.74 -6.40 40.07
N PHE A 60 1.73 -6.60 39.21
CA PHE A 60 1.60 -5.85 37.97
C PHE A 60 1.31 -4.37 38.22
N ALA A 61 0.46 -4.04 39.19
CA ALA A 61 0.21 -2.68 39.64
C ALA A 61 1.50 -2.00 40.11
N SER A 62 2.29 -2.68 40.96
CA SER A 62 3.59 -2.16 41.39
C SER A 62 4.57 -1.93 40.23
N LEU A 63 4.54 -2.78 39.20
CA LEU A 63 5.37 -2.64 38.01
C LEU A 63 4.97 -1.40 37.20
N CYS A 64 3.67 -1.16 37.09
CA CYS A 64 3.10 0.02 36.44
C CYS A 64 3.23 1.29 37.28
N LYS A 65 3.58 1.19 38.58
CA LYS A 65 3.49 2.26 39.58
C LYS A 65 2.06 2.78 39.76
N LEU A 66 1.09 1.87 39.75
CA LEU A 66 -0.33 2.13 39.95
C LEU A 66 -0.81 1.39 41.21
N THR A 67 -1.92 1.83 41.80
CA THR A 67 -2.58 1.04 42.84
C THR A 67 -3.48 -0.02 42.22
N LEU A 68 -3.80 -1.09 42.97
CA LEU A 68 -4.72 -2.13 42.47
C LEU A 68 -6.11 -1.56 42.12
N PRO A 69 -6.71 -0.65 42.92
CA PRO A 69 -7.93 0.06 42.53
C PRO A 69 -7.82 0.78 41.18
N ASP A 70 -6.67 1.34 40.81
CA ASP A 70 -6.51 2.00 39.49
C ASP A 70 -6.55 1.03 38.29
N ILE A 71 -6.36 -0.27 38.54
CA ILE A 71 -6.49 -1.31 37.52
C ILE A 71 -7.94 -1.83 37.49
N LEU A 72 -8.56 -1.94 38.67
CA LEU A 72 -9.89 -2.52 38.87
C LEU A 72 -11.04 -1.53 38.61
N ASP A 73 -10.82 -0.26 38.90
CA ASP A 73 -11.74 0.86 38.64
C ASP A 73 -11.13 1.75 37.56
N ASP A 74 -11.96 2.24 36.64
CA ASP A 74 -11.57 3.03 35.48
C ASP A 74 -11.13 4.46 35.87
N THR A 75 -10.05 4.58 36.65
CA THR A 75 -9.59 5.83 37.26
C THR A 75 -8.84 6.73 36.27
N LEU A 76 -8.83 8.03 36.57
CA LEU A 76 -8.25 9.11 35.73
C LEU A 76 -6.79 8.87 35.31
N GLU A 77 -5.99 8.19 36.12
CA GLU A 77 -4.59 7.88 35.81
C GLU A 77 -4.44 6.77 34.77
N ALA A 78 -5.29 5.74 34.84
CA ALA A 78 -5.37 4.73 33.80
C ALA A 78 -5.82 5.38 32.48
N LYS A 79 -6.85 6.25 32.52
CA LYS A 79 -7.33 7.06 31.37
C LYS A 79 -6.25 7.89 30.68
N LYS A 80 -5.31 8.48 31.42
CA LYS A 80 -4.16 9.20 30.83
C LYS A 80 -3.24 8.29 30.01
N LEU A 81 -3.07 7.03 30.41
CA LEU A 81 -2.27 6.08 29.64
C LEU A 81 -3.01 5.59 28.38
N TYR A 82 -4.35 5.53 28.41
CA TYR A 82 -5.20 5.16 27.27
C TYR A 82 -5.38 6.30 26.26
N SER A 83 -5.57 7.54 26.73
CA SER A 83 -5.84 8.69 25.86
C SER A 83 -4.68 8.97 24.90
N GLU A 84 -3.45 8.69 25.30
CA GLU A 84 -2.28 8.82 24.43
C GLU A 84 -2.20 7.75 23.33
N ASP A 85 -2.58 6.48 23.57
CA ASP A 85 -2.62 5.45 22.51
C ASP A 85 -3.79 5.72 21.53
N LEU A 86 -4.93 6.19 22.05
CA LEU A 86 -6.07 6.59 21.23
C LEU A 86 -5.75 7.84 20.40
N ALA A 87 -5.10 8.84 20.98
CA ALA A 87 -4.65 10.05 20.28
C ALA A 87 -3.60 9.71 19.20
N ASP A 88 -2.64 8.82 19.49
CA ASP A 88 -1.65 8.39 18.49
C ASP A 88 -2.27 7.61 17.34
N ARG A 89 -3.25 6.74 17.61
CA ARG A 89 -4.01 6.04 16.55
C ARG A 89 -4.87 6.99 15.74
N ALA A 90 -5.53 7.95 16.39
CA ALA A 90 -6.31 8.98 15.71
C ALA A 90 -5.43 9.86 14.81
N ASN A 91 -4.26 10.30 15.30
CA ASN A 91 -3.30 11.06 14.50
C ASN A 91 -2.73 10.23 13.34
N THR A 92 -2.45 8.94 13.56
CA THR A 92 -1.97 8.05 12.49
C THR A 92 -3.05 7.83 11.42
N GLY A 93 -4.31 7.69 11.84
CA GLY A 93 -5.46 7.63 10.94
C GLY A 93 -5.64 8.90 10.13
N LYS A 94 -5.55 10.07 10.78
CA LYS A 94 -5.62 11.38 10.13
C LYS A 94 -4.51 11.55 9.08
N ASN A 95 -3.25 11.29 9.43
CA ASN A 95 -2.13 11.38 8.50
C ASN A 95 -2.28 10.43 7.30
N THR A 96 -2.96 9.30 7.49
CA THR A 96 -3.26 8.36 6.41
C THR A 96 -4.34 8.90 5.47
N LEU A 97 -5.41 9.48 6.02
CA LEU A 97 -6.46 10.11 5.23
C LEU A 97 -5.95 11.33 4.46
N ASP A 98 -5.13 12.18 5.10
CA ASP A 98 -4.52 13.34 4.47
C ASP A 98 -3.62 12.93 3.29
N PHE A 99 -2.86 11.84 3.45
CA PHE A 99 -2.04 11.27 2.37
C PHE A 99 -2.88 10.71 1.21
N LEU A 100 -3.97 10.01 1.51
CA LEU A 100 -4.88 9.50 0.47
C LEU A 100 -5.58 10.64 -0.27
N ALA A 101 -6.02 11.69 0.45
CA ALA A 101 -6.61 12.87 -0.15
C ALA A 101 -5.61 13.59 -1.06
N PHE A 102 -4.35 13.71 -0.64
CA PHE A 102 -3.28 14.26 -1.47
C PHE A 102 -3.09 13.47 -2.77
N ILE A 103 -3.03 12.13 -2.72
CA ILE A 103 -2.89 11.29 -3.92
C ILE A 103 -4.07 11.47 -4.89
N LEU A 104 -5.29 11.65 -4.38
CA LEU A 104 -6.48 11.78 -5.21
C LEU A 104 -6.65 13.18 -5.82
N LEU A 105 -6.26 14.23 -5.09
CA LEU A 105 -6.50 15.62 -5.50
C LEU A 105 -5.40 16.20 -6.38
N VAL A 106 -4.14 15.79 -6.19
CA VAL A 106 -3.02 16.40 -6.93
C VAL A 106 -3.04 16.09 -8.44
N PRO A 107 -3.39 14.88 -8.92
CA PRO A 107 -3.48 14.62 -10.36
C PRO A 107 -4.48 15.54 -11.07
N ALA A 108 -5.56 15.94 -10.39
CA ALA A 108 -6.55 16.87 -10.95
C ALA A 108 -6.04 18.32 -11.07
N ALA A 109 -4.96 18.67 -10.38
CA ALA A 109 -4.37 20.01 -10.35
C ALA A 109 -3.09 20.13 -11.18
N THR A 110 -2.66 19.06 -11.86
CA THR A 110 -1.40 19.00 -12.60
C THR A 110 -1.61 18.62 -14.06
N ASN A 111 -0.82 19.19 -14.97
CA ASN A 111 -0.77 18.74 -16.37
C ASN A 111 -0.16 17.33 -16.44
N ALA A 112 -0.52 16.54 -17.47
CA ALA A 112 -0.14 15.13 -17.59
C ALA A 112 1.36 14.85 -17.45
N HIS A 113 2.22 15.69 -18.02
CA HIS A 113 3.67 15.53 -17.88
C HIS A 113 4.15 15.62 -16.42
N ASN A 114 3.57 16.54 -15.65
CA ASN A 114 3.88 16.71 -14.23
C ASN A 114 3.30 15.58 -13.37
N THR A 115 2.18 15.00 -13.80
CA THR A 115 1.51 13.91 -13.10
C THR A 115 2.38 12.64 -13.05
N GLN A 116 3.07 12.30 -14.13
CA GLN A 116 3.97 11.14 -14.14
C GLN A 116 5.17 11.32 -13.19
N TYR A 117 5.84 12.48 -13.22
CA TYR A 117 6.96 12.75 -12.30
C TYR A 117 6.54 12.72 -10.84
N LEU A 118 5.34 13.23 -10.53
CA LEU A 118 4.76 13.11 -9.20
C LEU A 118 4.62 11.64 -8.79
N PHE A 119 4.08 10.78 -9.66
CA PHE A 119 3.95 9.37 -9.36
C PHE A 119 5.30 8.67 -9.22
N CYS A 120 6.30 9.00 -10.03
CA CYS A 120 7.68 8.52 -9.84
C CYS A 120 8.23 8.92 -8.45
N PHE A 121 8.05 10.18 -8.06
CA PHE A 121 8.44 10.67 -6.74
C PHE A 121 7.72 9.93 -5.60
N LEU A 122 6.41 9.69 -5.73
CA LEU A 122 5.63 8.93 -4.75
C LEU A 122 6.11 7.48 -4.62
N HIS A 123 6.50 6.83 -5.73
CA HIS A 123 7.08 5.48 -5.68
C HIS A 123 8.44 5.47 -4.97
N ILE A 124 9.27 6.49 -5.18
CA ILE A 124 10.53 6.66 -4.45
C ILE A 124 10.26 6.77 -2.94
N LEU A 125 9.28 7.59 -2.52
CA LEU A 125 8.89 7.68 -1.11
C LEU A 125 8.38 6.34 -0.56
N LEU A 126 7.58 5.60 -1.34
CA LEU A 126 7.10 4.27 -0.95
C LEU A 126 8.24 3.26 -0.79
N ILE A 127 9.26 3.29 -1.64
CA ILE A 127 10.45 2.44 -1.51
C ILE A 127 11.16 2.72 -0.18
N PHE A 128 11.37 3.99 0.18
CA PHE A 128 11.97 4.35 1.46
C PHE A 128 11.09 3.94 2.65
N PHE A 129 9.78 4.11 2.53
CA PHE A 129 8.81 3.70 3.54
C PHE A 129 8.79 2.17 3.72
N ALA A 130 8.92 1.42 2.63
CA ALA A 130 8.92 -0.04 2.58
C ALA A 130 10.28 -0.69 2.84
N ARG A 131 11.35 0.06 3.18
CA ARG A 131 12.73 -0.44 3.32
C ARG A 131 12.92 -1.67 4.24
N LYS A 132 11.99 -1.90 5.18
CA LYS A 132 12.02 -3.04 6.11
C LYS A 132 11.27 -4.26 5.57
N ASP A 133 10.54 -4.11 4.49
CA ASP A 133 9.74 -5.14 3.83
C ASP A 133 10.09 -5.22 2.35
N LEU A 134 11.07 -6.09 2.05
CA LEU A 134 11.63 -6.24 0.73
C LEU A 134 10.59 -6.58 -0.34
N ASN A 135 9.50 -7.26 0.03
CA ASN A 135 8.43 -7.60 -0.90
C ASN A 135 7.71 -6.33 -1.40
N SER A 136 7.20 -5.50 -0.47
CA SER A 136 6.55 -4.24 -0.81
C SER A 136 7.50 -3.28 -1.52
N MET A 137 8.77 -3.22 -1.08
CA MET A 137 9.79 -2.40 -1.73
C MET A 137 10.01 -2.80 -3.19
N THR A 138 10.08 -4.09 -3.49
CA THR A 138 10.30 -4.59 -4.85
C THR A 138 9.10 -4.33 -5.75
N MET A 139 7.87 -4.40 -5.24
CA MET A 139 6.69 -4.02 -6.01
C MET A 139 6.74 -2.54 -6.40
N SER A 140 7.02 -1.65 -5.44
CA SER A 140 7.16 -0.22 -5.72
C SER A 140 8.30 0.06 -6.71
N LEU A 141 9.39 -0.70 -6.64
CA LEU A 141 10.51 -0.59 -7.57
C LEU A 141 10.13 -1.01 -9.01
N VAL A 142 9.34 -2.07 -9.18
CA VAL A 142 8.88 -2.51 -10.51
C VAL A 142 8.10 -1.40 -11.22
N PHE A 143 7.18 -0.73 -10.52
CA PHE A 143 6.44 0.40 -11.08
C PHE A 143 7.35 1.59 -11.39
N LEU A 144 8.26 1.95 -10.47
CA LEU A 144 9.21 3.05 -10.70
C LEU A 144 10.06 2.81 -11.96
N VAL A 145 10.63 1.61 -12.10
CA VAL A 145 11.46 1.26 -13.26
C VAL A 145 10.65 1.31 -14.54
N THR A 146 9.41 0.81 -14.52
CA THR A 146 8.53 0.84 -15.69
C THR A 146 8.22 2.27 -16.14
N TYR A 147 7.90 3.18 -15.21
CA TYR A 147 7.62 4.59 -15.55
C TYR A 147 8.85 5.32 -16.07
N VAL A 148 10.03 5.09 -15.47
CA VAL A 148 11.28 5.67 -15.97
C VAL A 148 11.60 5.14 -17.37
N ILE A 149 11.39 3.85 -17.64
CA ILE A 149 11.55 3.29 -18.99
C ILE A 149 10.58 3.94 -19.97
N ALA A 150 9.32 4.16 -19.57
CA ALA A 150 8.34 4.86 -20.40
C ALA A 150 8.87 6.24 -20.81
N ASP A 151 9.30 7.07 -19.85
CA ASP A 151 9.84 8.40 -20.14
C ASP A 151 11.07 8.36 -21.05
N LEU A 152 11.97 7.40 -20.82
CA LEU A 152 13.16 7.21 -21.66
C LEU A 152 12.83 6.78 -23.10
N ILE A 153 11.71 6.08 -23.30
CA ILE A 153 11.20 5.72 -24.62
C ILE A 153 10.51 6.92 -25.28
N PHE A 154 9.68 7.66 -24.54
CA PHE A 154 8.91 8.77 -25.09
C PHE A 154 9.76 9.98 -25.46
N TYR A 155 10.81 10.28 -24.69
CA TYR A 155 11.70 11.40 -24.96
C TYR A 155 12.29 11.41 -26.38
N PRO A 156 12.93 10.34 -26.89
CA PRO A 156 13.42 10.31 -28.26
C PRO A 156 12.29 10.21 -29.30
N ILE A 157 11.16 9.57 -28.99
CA ILE A 157 10.02 9.51 -29.91
C ILE A 157 9.48 10.92 -30.19
N ASP A 158 9.31 11.72 -29.15
CA ASP A 158 8.80 13.09 -29.26
C ASP A 158 9.74 14.01 -30.06
N ILE A 159 11.05 13.87 -29.87
CA ILE A 159 12.05 14.70 -30.56
C ILE A 159 12.26 14.29 -32.01
N TYR A 160 12.34 12.98 -32.30
CA TYR A 160 12.81 12.50 -33.60
C TYR A 160 11.71 11.92 -34.48
N ILE A 161 10.68 11.29 -33.90
CA ILE A 161 9.61 10.66 -34.66
C ILE A 161 8.49 11.66 -34.89
N PHE A 162 7.93 12.25 -33.83
CA PHE A 162 6.70 13.04 -33.98
C PHE A 162 6.78 14.19 -34.99
N PRO A 163 7.86 14.99 -35.09
CA PRO A 163 7.92 16.09 -36.05
C PRO A 163 7.83 15.66 -37.53
N ASN A 164 8.12 14.39 -37.82
CA ASN A 164 8.27 13.88 -39.19
C ASN A 164 7.09 13.05 -39.70
N PHE A 165 6.10 12.76 -38.86
CA PHE A 165 4.99 11.87 -39.20
C PHE A 165 3.63 12.53 -38.98
N ASN A 166 2.59 11.98 -39.62
CA ASN A 166 1.21 12.43 -39.43
C ASN A 166 0.63 11.93 -38.09
N SER A 167 -0.52 12.48 -37.70
CA SER A 167 -1.18 12.17 -36.42
C SER A 167 -1.51 10.69 -36.25
N LEU A 168 -1.87 9.97 -37.32
CA LEU A 168 -2.11 8.52 -37.26
C LEU A 168 -0.86 7.79 -36.77
N ILE A 169 0.28 8.00 -37.43
CA ILE A 169 1.53 7.31 -37.12
C ILE A 169 2.05 7.73 -35.75
N GLN A 170 1.98 9.03 -35.43
CA GLN A 170 2.36 9.54 -34.10
C GLN A 170 1.60 8.81 -32.99
N ASN A 171 0.28 8.80 -33.05
CA ASN A 171 -0.57 8.19 -32.03
C ASN A 171 -0.42 6.66 -32.01
N ALA A 172 -0.27 6.01 -33.17
CA ALA A 172 -0.05 4.57 -33.25
C ALA A 172 1.28 4.18 -32.58
N VAL A 173 2.36 4.93 -32.84
CA VAL A 173 3.65 4.72 -32.18
C VAL A 173 3.54 5.00 -30.68
N ALA A 174 2.84 6.07 -30.27
CA ALA A 174 2.67 6.43 -28.87
C ALA A 174 1.93 5.35 -28.08
N PHE A 175 0.70 5.00 -28.47
CA PHE A 175 -0.08 3.99 -27.78
C PHE A 175 0.56 2.59 -27.90
N GLY A 176 1.19 2.29 -29.04
CA GLY A 176 1.94 1.05 -29.22
C GLY A 176 3.12 0.94 -28.24
N ALA A 177 3.88 2.02 -28.04
CA ALA A 177 4.96 2.07 -27.05
C ALA A 177 4.42 1.88 -25.62
N CYS A 178 3.30 2.52 -25.26
CA CYS A 178 2.67 2.32 -23.96
C CYS A 178 2.24 0.85 -23.74
N ILE A 179 1.61 0.21 -24.73
CA ILE A 179 1.23 -1.22 -24.68
C ILE A 179 2.46 -2.11 -24.41
N VAL A 180 3.60 -1.85 -25.07
CA VAL A 180 4.83 -2.60 -24.86
C VAL A 180 5.34 -2.44 -23.43
N VAL A 181 5.31 -1.21 -22.89
CA VAL A 181 5.69 -0.91 -21.51
C VAL A 181 4.75 -1.60 -20.51
N ASP A 182 3.45 -1.63 -20.77
CA ASP A 182 2.48 -2.30 -19.90
C ASP A 182 2.64 -3.83 -19.92
N ILE A 183 2.96 -4.42 -21.08
CA ILE A 183 3.33 -5.84 -21.16
C ILE A 183 4.60 -6.10 -20.34
N LEU A 184 5.61 -5.23 -20.45
CA LEU A 184 6.82 -5.31 -19.62
C LEU A 184 6.47 -5.25 -18.13
N LEU A 185 5.61 -4.31 -17.71
CA LEU A 185 5.13 -4.20 -16.33
C LEU A 185 4.51 -5.52 -15.83
N ILE A 186 3.59 -6.09 -16.61
CA ILE A 186 2.93 -7.35 -16.28
C ILE A 186 3.94 -8.49 -16.15
N VAL A 187 4.92 -8.57 -17.05
CA VAL A 187 6.01 -9.57 -17.00
C VAL A 187 6.87 -9.37 -15.76
N LEU A 188 7.23 -8.14 -15.41
CA LEU A 188 8.02 -7.83 -14.22
C LEU A 188 7.24 -8.16 -12.94
N LEU A 189 5.94 -7.85 -12.88
CA LEU A 189 5.06 -8.19 -11.76
C LEU A 189 4.90 -9.71 -11.60
N LYS A 190 4.69 -10.45 -12.70
CA LYS A 190 4.60 -11.91 -12.69
C LYS A 190 5.88 -12.56 -12.19
N ASN A 191 7.04 -12.01 -12.57
CA ASN A 191 8.35 -12.51 -12.18
C ASN A 191 8.94 -11.81 -10.94
N ARG A 192 8.14 -11.00 -10.22
CA ARG A 192 8.62 -10.17 -9.10
C ARG A 192 9.32 -10.97 -8.00
N THR A 193 8.87 -12.20 -7.75
CA THR A 193 9.43 -13.07 -6.70
C THR A 193 10.85 -13.47 -7.06
N LEU A 194 11.10 -13.78 -8.34
CA LEU A 194 12.46 -14.05 -8.84
C LEU A 194 13.33 -12.81 -8.71
N LEU A 195 12.80 -11.62 -9.05
CA LEU A 195 13.52 -10.36 -8.90
C LEU A 195 13.89 -10.09 -7.43
N SER A 196 12.96 -10.29 -6.49
CA SER A 196 13.25 -10.07 -5.08
C SER A 196 14.12 -11.16 -4.44
N LEU A 197 14.10 -12.39 -4.96
CA LEU A 197 15.08 -13.42 -4.60
C LEU A 197 16.48 -13.03 -5.07
N TRP A 198 16.60 -12.50 -6.28
CA TRP A 198 17.86 -12.01 -6.83
C TRP A 198 18.43 -10.86 -5.98
N PHE A 199 17.60 -9.86 -5.62
CA PHE A 199 18.02 -8.77 -4.73
C PHE A 199 18.37 -9.22 -3.31
N SER A 200 17.66 -10.21 -2.76
CA SER A 200 17.93 -10.74 -1.40
C SER A 200 19.04 -11.80 -1.35
N LYS A 201 19.57 -12.24 -2.50
CA LYS A 201 20.44 -13.42 -2.61
C LYS A 201 19.85 -14.65 -1.91
N GLY A 202 18.53 -14.78 -1.89
CA GLY A 202 17.81 -15.88 -1.23
C GLY A 202 17.75 -15.83 0.30
N ASN A 203 18.30 -14.81 0.96
CA ASN A 203 18.45 -14.78 2.43
C ASN A 203 17.21 -14.31 3.20
N ASN A 204 16.12 -13.93 2.53
CA ASN A 204 14.95 -13.35 3.19
C ASN A 204 13.66 -14.10 2.86
N LYS A 205 13.17 -14.92 3.80
CA LYS A 205 11.93 -15.71 3.64
C LYS A 205 10.68 -14.84 3.43
N ARG A 206 10.67 -13.59 3.93
CA ARG A 206 9.54 -12.65 3.75
C ARG A 206 9.32 -12.20 2.31
N VAL A 207 10.29 -12.43 1.43
CA VAL A 207 10.16 -12.19 -0.01
C VAL A 207 9.11 -13.13 -0.62
N LEU A 208 9.03 -14.37 -0.13
CA LEU A 208 8.13 -15.39 -0.63
C LEU A 208 6.71 -15.26 -0.08
N GLU A 209 6.52 -14.51 1.01
CA GLU A 209 5.21 -14.25 1.60
C GLU A 209 4.36 -13.43 0.64
N LYS A 210 3.24 -14.00 0.18
CA LYS A 210 2.29 -13.29 -0.66
C LYS A 210 1.76 -12.05 0.05
N ASN A 211 1.73 -10.93 -0.66
CA ASN A 211 1.03 -9.73 -0.27
C ASN A 211 -0.41 -9.81 -0.80
N PHE A 212 -1.40 -9.50 0.04
CA PHE A 212 -2.81 -9.58 -0.36
C PHE A 212 -3.16 -8.59 -1.48
N ILE A 213 -2.36 -7.53 -1.66
CA ILE A 213 -2.54 -6.54 -2.74
C ILE A 213 -2.06 -7.03 -4.11
N GLU A 214 -1.42 -8.20 -4.23
CA GLU A 214 -0.87 -8.68 -5.51
C GLU A 214 -1.92 -8.85 -6.59
N GLY A 215 -3.06 -9.47 -6.25
CA GLY A 215 -4.18 -9.63 -7.18
C GLY A 215 -4.71 -8.28 -7.67
N PRO A 216 -5.09 -7.36 -6.76
CA PRO A 216 -5.50 -6.00 -7.12
C PRO A 216 -4.46 -5.25 -7.97
N ILE A 217 -3.17 -5.31 -7.62
CA ILE A 217 -2.10 -4.66 -8.40
C ILE A 217 -2.02 -5.23 -9.82
N TYR A 218 -2.13 -6.56 -9.96
CA TYR A 218 -2.10 -7.21 -11.27
C TYR A 218 -3.32 -6.82 -12.10
N ALA A 219 -4.50 -6.70 -11.48
CA ALA A 219 -5.70 -6.20 -12.14
C ALA A 219 -5.54 -4.75 -12.63
N VAL A 220 -4.92 -3.87 -11.83
CA VAL A 220 -4.62 -2.49 -12.25
C VAL A 220 -3.60 -2.47 -13.40
N ALA A 221 -2.60 -3.35 -13.40
CA ALA A 221 -1.65 -3.51 -14.51
C ALA A 221 -2.34 -3.95 -15.82
N ILE A 222 -3.30 -4.88 -15.75
CA ILE A 222 -4.15 -5.23 -16.89
C ILE A 222 -5.01 -4.03 -17.31
N GLY A 223 -5.53 -3.25 -16.36
CA GLY A 223 -6.27 -2.03 -16.63
C GLY A 223 -5.49 -1.03 -17.46
N PHE A 224 -4.20 -0.84 -17.18
CA PHE A 224 -3.32 0.00 -17.99
C PHE A 224 -3.26 -0.50 -19.45
N LEU A 225 -2.98 -1.79 -19.64
CA LEU A 225 -2.91 -2.42 -20.95
C LEU A 225 -4.22 -2.28 -21.74
N LEU A 226 -5.36 -2.40 -21.06
CA LEU A 226 -6.68 -2.23 -21.68
C LEU A 226 -6.93 -0.79 -22.11
N VAL A 227 -6.59 0.20 -21.29
CA VAL A 227 -6.74 1.62 -21.64
C VAL A 227 -5.90 1.94 -22.88
N ASP A 228 -4.64 1.51 -22.92
CA ASP A 228 -3.76 1.75 -24.06
C ASP A 228 -4.20 0.97 -25.31
N GLY A 229 -4.65 -0.28 -25.12
CA GLY A 229 -5.17 -1.11 -26.20
C GLY A 229 -6.41 -0.51 -26.85
N VAL A 230 -7.36 -0.02 -26.05
CA VAL A 230 -8.57 0.63 -26.57
C VAL A 230 -8.22 1.96 -27.23
N ALA A 231 -7.33 2.78 -26.65
CA ALA A 231 -6.87 4.02 -27.27
C ALA A 231 -6.18 3.79 -28.62
N PHE A 232 -5.37 2.73 -28.71
CA PHE A 232 -4.72 2.31 -29.96
C PHE A 232 -5.75 1.89 -31.01
N VAL A 233 -6.71 1.04 -30.66
CA VAL A 233 -7.78 0.60 -31.57
C VAL A 233 -8.65 1.78 -32.01
N GLU A 234 -9.01 2.67 -31.09
CA GLU A 234 -9.77 3.89 -31.37
C GLU A 234 -9.02 4.78 -32.36
N ASN A 235 -7.70 4.95 -32.19
CA ASN A 235 -6.87 5.68 -33.14
C ASN A 235 -6.88 5.05 -34.55
N LEU A 236 -6.84 3.72 -34.67
CA LEU A 236 -6.95 3.05 -35.97
C LEU A 236 -8.33 3.26 -36.61
N ILE A 237 -9.40 3.12 -35.82
CA ILE A 237 -10.79 3.28 -36.28
C ILE A 237 -11.07 4.73 -36.75
N ARG A 238 -10.52 5.73 -36.06
CA ARG A 238 -10.66 7.14 -36.46
C ARG A 238 -9.94 7.46 -37.77
N ASN A 239 -8.91 6.70 -38.11
CA ASN A 239 -8.02 6.96 -39.24
C ASN A 239 -8.14 5.88 -40.33
N LEU A 240 -9.30 5.23 -40.47
CA LEU A 240 -9.55 4.19 -41.48
C LEU A 240 -9.27 4.68 -42.91
N GLU A 241 -9.45 5.97 -43.21
CA GLU A 241 -9.13 6.55 -44.51
C GLU A 241 -7.66 6.33 -44.90
N TYR A 242 -6.74 6.49 -43.94
CA TYR A 242 -5.30 6.29 -44.14
C TYR A 242 -4.93 4.79 -44.21
N LEU A 243 -5.85 3.91 -43.80
CA LEU A 243 -5.72 2.46 -43.89
C LEU A 243 -6.34 1.90 -45.19
N GLY A 244 -6.77 2.77 -46.10
CA GLY A 244 -7.27 2.40 -47.43
C GLY A 244 -8.79 2.18 -47.52
N PHE A 245 -9.54 2.56 -46.49
CA PHE A 245 -11.01 2.57 -46.56
C PHE A 245 -11.52 3.83 -47.27
N ASP A 246 -12.68 3.71 -47.91
CA ASP A 246 -13.33 4.85 -48.57
C ASP A 246 -13.70 5.95 -47.56
N GLU A 247 -13.49 7.21 -47.93
CA GLU A 247 -13.71 8.36 -47.05
C GLU A 247 -15.17 8.47 -46.60
N SER A 248 -16.14 8.11 -47.45
CA SER A 248 -17.56 8.16 -47.10
C SER A 248 -17.91 7.18 -45.98
N PHE A 249 -17.21 6.04 -45.92
CA PHE A 249 -17.31 5.06 -44.83
C PHE A 249 -16.52 5.51 -43.59
N ALA A 250 -15.29 6.01 -43.77
CA ALA A 250 -14.44 6.43 -42.65
C ALA A 250 -15.05 7.58 -41.82
N LYS A 251 -15.79 8.49 -42.47
CA LYS A 251 -16.46 9.64 -41.83
C LYS A 251 -17.39 9.28 -40.67
N TYR A 252 -18.00 8.10 -40.68
CA TYR A 252 -18.84 7.64 -39.57
C TYR A 252 -18.05 7.45 -38.27
N PHE A 253 -16.76 7.16 -38.36
CA PHE A 253 -15.90 6.78 -37.25
C PHE A 253 -14.99 7.91 -36.73
N TRP A 254 -14.87 9.02 -37.45
CA TRP A 254 -14.02 10.16 -37.05
C TRP A 254 -14.36 10.76 -35.69
N LYS A 255 -15.62 10.64 -35.25
CA LYS A 255 -16.13 11.20 -33.99
C LYS A 255 -15.98 10.27 -32.78
N ILE A 256 -15.45 9.07 -32.95
CA ILE A 256 -15.24 8.14 -31.84
C ILE A 256 -14.00 8.61 -31.08
N THR A 257 -14.18 9.28 -29.94
CA THR A 257 -13.08 9.82 -29.11
C THR A 257 -13.20 9.46 -27.63
N TYR A 258 -13.88 8.35 -27.31
CA TYR A 258 -14.24 8.00 -25.94
C TYR A 258 -13.05 7.78 -25.02
N VAL A 259 -12.06 6.99 -25.44
CA VAL A 259 -10.87 6.74 -24.63
C VAL A 259 -9.79 7.76 -24.93
N TYR A 260 -9.71 8.24 -26.18
CA TYR A 260 -8.71 9.22 -26.58
C TYR A 260 -8.81 10.53 -25.77
N ASP A 261 -10.02 11.09 -25.60
CA ASP A 261 -10.20 12.37 -24.89
C ASP A 261 -9.98 12.25 -23.37
N TYR A 262 -10.20 11.06 -22.81
CA TYR A 262 -10.05 10.80 -21.37
C TYR A 262 -8.79 10.01 -21.01
N PHE A 263 -7.90 9.78 -21.97
CA PHE A 263 -6.75 8.88 -21.85
C PHE A 263 -5.89 9.21 -20.63
N GLU A 264 -5.49 10.47 -20.49
CA GLU A 264 -4.64 10.94 -19.40
C GLU A 264 -5.31 10.77 -18.03
N TYR A 265 -6.60 11.04 -17.93
CA TYR A 265 -7.37 10.88 -16.70
C TYR A 265 -7.51 9.41 -16.29
N LEU A 266 -7.78 8.53 -17.26
CA LEU A 266 -7.87 7.09 -17.02
C LEU A 266 -6.53 6.53 -16.54
N LYS A 267 -5.42 6.86 -17.21
CA LYS A 267 -4.07 6.45 -16.78
C LYS A 267 -3.74 7.00 -15.39
N SER A 268 -4.03 8.27 -15.13
CA SER A 268 -3.77 8.90 -13.83
C SER A 268 -4.55 8.24 -12.68
N GLY A 269 -5.81 7.87 -12.92
CA GLY A 269 -6.63 7.14 -11.94
C GLY A 269 -6.06 5.74 -11.62
N LEU A 270 -5.55 5.04 -12.62
CA LEU A 270 -4.86 3.76 -12.43
C LEU A 270 -3.53 3.94 -11.67
N MET A 271 -2.75 4.97 -12.00
CA MET A 271 -1.49 5.29 -11.28
C MET A 271 -1.74 5.62 -9.81
N ALA A 272 -2.78 6.42 -9.51
CA ALA A 272 -3.21 6.71 -8.14
C ALA A 272 -3.61 5.42 -7.40
N SER A 273 -4.37 4.55 -8.05
CA SER A 273 -4.79 3.26 -7.50
C SER A 273 -3.59 2.38 -7.12
N VAL A 274 -2.55 2.34 -7.96
CA VAL A 274 -1.29 1.62 -7.65
C VAL A 274 -0.64 2.16 -6.38
N VAL A 275 -0.45 3.48 -6.28
CA VAL A 275 0.20 4.09 -5.10
C VAL A 275 -0.60 3.81 -3.83
N ILE A 276 -1.93 3.93 -3.90
CA ILE A 276 -2.83 3.65 -2.77
C ILE A 276 -2.72 2.18 -2.35
N LEU A 277 -2.80 1.24 -3.28
CA LEU A 277 -2.69 -0.19 -3.00
C LEU A 277 -1.34 -0.54 -2.37
N LEU A 278 -0.24 -0.03 -2.95
CA LEU A 278 1.12 -0.25 -2.43
C LEU A 278 1.29 0.33 -1.02
N PHE A 279 0.77 1.52 -0.77
CA PHE A 279 0.79 2.13 0.55
C PHE A 279 0.01 1.28 1.57
N ILE A 280 -1.22 0.88 1.24
CA ILE A 280 -2.07 0.06 2.10
C ILE A 280 -1.42 -1.29 2.40
N GLY A 281 -0.90 -2.00 1.38
CA GLY A 281 -0.25 -3.29 1.60
C GLY A 281 1.03 -3.18 2.41
N THR A 282 1.81 -2.11 2.21
CA THR A 282 2.99 -1.84 3.05
C THR A 282 2.58 -1.60 4.50
N ARG A 283 1.53 -0.80 4.75
CA ARG A 283 1.01 -0.53 6.08
C ARG A 283 0.55 -1.79 6.79
N ILE A 284 -0.22 -2.64 6.13
CA ILE A 284 -0.72 -3.88 6.71
C ILE A 284 0.43 -4.83 7.06
N ARG A 285 1.45 -4.94 6.21
CA ARG A 285 2.63 -5.79 6.48
C ARG A 285 3.55 -5.23 7.58
N GLN A 286 3.50 -3.92 7.84
CA GLN A 286 4.24 -3.31 8.95
C GLN A 286 3.54 -3.46 10.30
N GLN A 287 2.24 -3.77 10.33
CA GLN A 287 1.54 -4.06 11.58
C GLN A 287 2.08 -5.39 12.13
N PRO A 288 2.43 -5.46 13.44
CA PRO A 288 2.74 -6.74 14.05
C PRO A 288 1.53 -7.67 13.87
N PRO A 289 1.74 -8.99 13.68
CA PRO A 289 0.62 -9.91 13.58
C PRO A 289 -0.30 -9.70 14.78
N ASN A 290 -1.49 -9.17 14.53
CA ASN A 290 -2.56 -9.22 15.50
C ASN A 290 -2.87 -10.71 15.61
N PHE A 291 -2.34 -11.36 16.65
CA PHE A 291 -2.88 -12.61 17.15
C PHE A 291 -4.26 -12.30 17.74
N ALA A 292 -5.21 -12.06 16.86
CA ALA A 292 -6.61 -11.91 17.16
C ALA A 292 -7.36 -12.37 15.92
N LEU A 293 -7.97 -13.55 16.04
CA LEU A 293 -8.98 -14.14 15.17
C LEU A 293 -8.47 -14.84 13.90
N THR A 294 -7.79 -15.95 14.10
CA THR A 294 -8.18 -17.26 13.52
C THR A 294 -8.03 -18.32 14.59
#